data_AF-A0A965AYJ8-F1
#
_entry.id   AF-A0A965AYJ8-F1
#
_cell.length_a   1.000
_cell.length_b   1.000
_cell.length_c   1.000
_cell.angle_alpha   90.00
_cell.angle_beta   90.00
_cell.angle_gamma   90.00
#
_symmetry.space_group_name_H-M   'P 1'
#
loop_
_entity.id
_entity.type
_entity.pdbx_description
1 polymer ?
#
loop_
_entity_poly.entity_id
_entity_poly.type
_entity_poly.pdbx_seq_one_letter_code
_entity_poly.pdbx_strand_id
1 'polypeptide(L)'
;MTDQGFQEWIAEHAPDWVGLVDFLPEVLEKDAAQPEKVTAIWEYLDRAVSGSRIATGQHWLHHYASDLAIIAERFGVAPEYLIAIWGLETNFGTVMGDFPVSSAVATLAYGSTNNRRQQMFLSQMWALEAIISAGAVSFHDAKGSWAGAMGHTQFMPTTYRDYAVSFDRT
;
A
#
# COMPACT_ATOMS: atom_id res chain seq x y z
N MET A 1 0.35 -17.06 18.77
CA MET A 1 1.50 -16.65 17.95
C MET A 1 2.42 -15.82 18.84
N THR A 2 3.73 -16.07 18.79
CA THR A 2 4.74 -15.40 19.62
C THR A 2 5.82 -14.82 18.71
N ASP A 3 6.53 -13.80 19.19
CA ASP A 3 7.66 -13.20 18.45
C ASP A 3 8.73 -14.23 18.09
N GLN A 4 9.02 -15.16 19.01
CA GLN A 4 9.97 -16.25 18.74
C GLN A 4 9.48 -17.15 17.59
N GLY A 5 8.22 -17.60 17.63
CA GLY A 5 7.68 -18.45 16.57
C GLY A 5 7.57 -17.73 15.22
N PHE A 6 7.38 -16.41 15.25
CA PHE A 6 7.45 -15.58 14.05
C PHE A 6 8.88 -15.52 13.48
N GLN A 7 9.89 -15.25 14.31
CA GLN A 7 11.29 -15.22 13.84
C GLN A 7 11.78 -16.58 13.33
N GLU A 8 11.37 -17.68 13.96
CA GLU A 8 11.64 -19.04 13.48
C GLU A 8 11.00 -19.26 12.09
N TRP A 9 9.75 -18.82 11.90
CA TRP A 9 9.09 -18.89 10.59
C TRP A 9 9.78 -18.03 9.53
N ILE A 10 10.21 -16.81 9.88
CA ILE A 10 10.98 -15.94 8.98
C ILE A 10 12.29 -16.58 8.57
N ALA A 11 13.01 -17.21 9.51
CA ALA A 11 14.25 -17.92 9.21
C ALA A 11 14.07 -19.06 8.19
N GLU A 12 12.89 -19.66 8.11
CA GLU A 12 12.56 -20.70 7.12
C GLU A 12 12.13 -20.13 5.75
N HIS A 13 11.47 -18.97 5.72
CA HIS A 13 10.77 -18.45 4.53
C HIS A 13 11.45 -17.23 3.87
N ALA A 14 12.15 -16.41 4.66
CA ALA A 14 12.91 -15.24 4.23
C ALA A 14 14.10 -15.00 5.18
N PRO A 15 15.16 -15.82 5.10
CA PRO A 15 16.28 -15.77 6.04
C PRO A 15 16.96 -14.39 6.14
N ASP A 16 17.00 -13.65 5.04
CA ASP A 16 17.60 -12.31 4.99
C ASP A 16 16.80 -11.25 5.76
N TRP A 17 15.57 -11.58 6.19
CA TRP A 17 14.70 -10.68 6.96
C TRP A 17 14.77 -10.95 8.47
N VAL A 18 15.49 -11.98 8.91
CA VAL A 18 15.63 -12.32 10.34
C VAL A 18 16.20 -11.14 11.12
N GLY A 19 15.49 -10.70 12.16
CA GLY A 19 15.86 -9.54 12.97
C GLY A 19 15.68 -8.17 12.29
N LEU A 20 15.17 -8.13 11.04
CA LEU A 20 14.82 -6.89 10.33
C LEU A 20 13.31 -6.61 10.36
N VAL A 21 12.49 -7.63 10.56
CA VAL A 21 11.03 -7.52 10.71
C VAL A 21 10.60 -7.84 12.12
N ASP A 22 9.55 -7.14 12.56
CA ASP A 22 8.92 -7.32 13.86
C ASP A 22 7.57 -8.03 13.69
N PHE A 23 7.20 -8.87 14.67
CA PHE A 23 5.85 -9.42 14.71
C PHE A 23 4.86 -8.33 15.15
N LEU A 24 3.79 -8.13 14.38
CA LEU A 24 2.80 -7.08 14.66
C LEU A 24 1.43 -7.68 15.01
N PRO A 25 1.16 -8.09 16.26
CA PRO A 25 -0.13 -8.71 16.63
C PRO A 25 -1.36 -7.90 16.21
N GLU A 26 -1.28 -6.57 16.32
CA GLU A 26 -2.32 -5.63 15.91
C GLU A 26 -2.70 -5.71 14.42
N VAL A 27 -1.79 -6.17 13.55
CA VAL A 27 -2.06 -6.41 12.14
C VAL A 27 -2.99 -7.62 11.97
N LEU A 28 -2.79 -8.69 12.76
CA LEU A 28 -3.67 -9.86 12.75
C LEU A 28 -5.02 -9.56 13.38
N GLU A 29 -5.06 -8.72 14.42
CA GLU A 29 -6.31 -8.23 14.98
C GLU A 29 -7.12 -7.47 13.93
N LYS A 30 -6.49 -6.58 13.15
CA LYS A 30 -7.15 -5.87 12.04
C LYS A 30 -7.60 -6.81 10.92
N ASP A 31 -6.81 -7.83 10.59
CA ASP A 31 -7.17 -8.86 9.61
C ASP A 31 -8.42 -9.64 10.05
N ALA A 32 -8.49 -10.03 11.32
CA ALA A 32 -9.63 -10.75 11.89
C ALA A 32 -10.85 -9.86 12.13
N ALA A 33 -10.62 -8.59 12.46
CA ALA A 33 -11.66 -7.65 12.83
C ALA A 33 -12.31 -6.95 11.64
N GLN A 34 -11.93 -7.22 10.38
CA GLN A 34 -12.57 -6.62 9.20
C GLN A 34 -14.09 -6.85 9.23
N PRO A 35 -14.90 -5.87 9.68
CA PRO A 35 -16.33 -6.03 9.65
C PRO A 35 -16.78 -5.75 8.21
N GLU A 36 -17.82 -6.43 7.74
CA GLU A 36 -18.66 -5.85 6.70
C GLU A 36 -19.38 -4.64 7.29
N LYS A 37 -18.65 -3.54 7.52
CA LYS A 37 -19.27 -2.30 7.96
C LYS A 37 -19.98 -1.74 6.75
N VAL A 38 -21.27 -2.06 6.64
CA VAL A 38 -22.14 -1.49 5.61
C VAL A 38 -22.35 -0.02 5.96
N THR A 39 -21.47 0.83 5.46
CA THR A 39 -21.66 2.28 5.44
C THR A 39 -22.71 2.60 4.40
N ALA A 40 -23.68 3.43 4.75
CA ALA A 40 -24.65 3.87 3.77
C ALA A 40 -23.95 4.69 2.67
N ILE A 41 -24.38 4.51 1.42
CA ILE A 41 -23.69 5.11 0.27
C ILE A 41 -23.56 6.64 0.39
N TRP A 42 -24.56 7.32 0.96
CA TRP A 42 -24.52 8.77 1.18
C TRP A 42 -23.43 9.19 2.18
N GLU A 43 -23.24 8.46 3.28
CA GLU A 43 -22.15 8.74 4.25
C GLU A 43 -20.77 8.55 3.63
N TYR A 44 -20.63 7.54 2.77
CA TYR A 44 -19.39 7.33 2.01
C TYR A 44 -19.15 8.50 1.05
N LEU A 45 -20.16 8.92 0.29
CA LEU A 45 -20.05 10.00 -0.69
C LEU A 45 -19.78 11.35 -0.03
N ASP A 46 -20.42 11.67 1.09
CA ASP A 46 -20.18 12.90 1.85
C ASP A 46 -18.71 13.02 2.27
N ARG A 47 -18.10 11.90 2.68
CA ARG A 47 -16.68 11.84 3.02
C ARG A 47 -15.80 11.86 1.78
N ALA A 48 -16.13 11.09 0.75
CA ALA A 48 -15.31 10.87 -0.44
C ALA A 48 -15.27 12.11 -1.35
N VAL A 49 -16.38 12.84 -1.47
CA VAL A 49 -16.60 13.96 -2.39
C VAL A 49 -16.80 15.27 -1.61
N SER A 50 -16.04 15.45 -0.53
CA SER A 50 -16.10 16.67 0.27
C SER A 50 -15.62 17.89 -0.52
N GLY A 51 -16.18 19.07 -0.22
CA GLY A 51 -15.75 20.32 -0.87
C GLY A 51 -14.26 20.61 -0.69
N SER A 52 -13.67 20.23 0.45
CA SER A 52 -12.23 20.35 0.69
C SER A 52 -11.42 19.44 -0.23
N ARG A 53 -11.80 18.16 -0.39
CA ARG A 53 -11.07 17.25 -1.30
C ARG A 53 -11.19 17.70 -2.74
N ILE A 54 -12.35 18.20 -3.16
CA ILE A 54 -12.54 18.75 -4.51
C ILE A 54 -11.60 19.94 -4.74
N ALA A 55 -11.55 20.90 -3.82
CA ALA A 55 -10.70 22.08 -3.94
C ALA A 55 -9.21 21.69 -3.99
N THR A 56 -8.77 20.77 -3.13
CA THR A 56 -7.39 20.26 -3.16
C THR A 56 -7.08 19.48 -4.44
N GLY A 57 -8.02 18.68 -4.94
CA GLY A 57 -7.87 17.98 -6.22
C GLY A 57 -7.73 18.95 -7.39
N GLN A 58 -8.54 20.00 -7.45
CA GLN A 58 -8.43 21.06 -8.46
C GLN A 58 -7.07 21.77 -8.38
N HIS A 59 -6.57 22.02 -7.18
CA HIS A 59 -5.24 22.57 -6.98
C HIS A 59 -4.16 21.67 -7.60
N TRP A 60 -4.17 20.37 -7.29
CA TRP A 60 -3.17 19.44 -7.83
C TRP A 60 -3.30 19.19 -9.33
N LEU A 61 -4.52 19.18 -9.87
CA LEU A 61 -4.75 19.15 -11.32
C LEU A 61 -4.06 20.32 -12.01
N HIS A 62 -4.20 21.52 -11.46
CA HIS A 62 -3.55 22.70 -12.02
C HIS A 62 -2.03 22.66 -11.83
N HIS A 63 -1.57 22.29 -10.64
CA HIS A 63 -0.15 22.24 -10.31
C HIS A 63 0.63 21.26 -11.19
N TYR A 64 0.11 20.05 -11.40
CA TYR A 64 0.74 19.00 -12.20
C TYR A 64 0.23 18.91 -13.65
N ALA A 65 -0.39 19.97 -14.17
CA ALA A 65 -1.05 19.93 -15.48
C ALA A 65 -0.13 19.43 -16.62
N SER A 66 1.14 19.82 -16.60
CA SER A 66 2.13 19.38 -17.61
C SER A 66 2.45 17.89 -17.53
N ASP A 67 2.75 17.36 -16.34
CA ASP A 67 3.03 15.93 -16.15
C ASP A 67 1.80 15.08 -16.45
N LEU A 68 0.63 15.52 -15.98
CA LEU A 68 -0.62 14.82 -16.21
C LEU A 68 -0.99 14.77 -17.70
N ALA A 69 -0.67 15.80 -18.49
CA ALA A 69 -0.87 15.77 -19.94
C ALA A 69 0.01 14.71 -20.61
N ILE A 70 1.28 14.59 -20.21
CA ILE A 70 2.20 13.57 -20.71
C ILE A 70 1.71 12.16 -20.33
N ILE A 71 1.30 11.98 -19.07
CA ILE A 71 0.76 10.71 -18.59
C ILE A 71 -0.53 10.36 -19.36
N ALA A 72 -1.42 11.32 -19.57
CA ALA A 72 -2.66 11.12 -20.31
C ALA A 72 -2.40 10.72 -21.77
N GLU A 73 -1.45 11.36 -22.45
CA GLU A 73 -1.05 11.00 -23.80
C GLU A 73 -0.45 9.58 -23.86
N ARG A 74 0.42 9.25 -22.90
CA ARG A 74 1.13 7.97 -22.87
C ARG A 74 0.22 6.79 -22.51
N PHE A 75 -0.68 6.96 -21.55
CA PHE A 75 -1.46 5.86 -20.98
C PHE A 75 -2.96 5.91 -21.33
N GLY A 76 -3.44 6.99 -21.95
CA GLY A 76 -4.85 7.14 -22.34
C GLY A 76 -5.81 7.34 -21.17
N VAL A 77 -5.31 7.79 -20.01
CA VAL A 77 -6.12 8.01 -18.80
C VAL A 77 -6.30 9.50 -18.55
N ALA A 78 -7.53 9.93 -18.31
CA ALA A 78 -7.83 11.34 -18.01
C ALA A 78 -7.16 11.79 -16.70
N PRO A 79 -6.51 12.97 -16.66
CA PRO A 79 -5.85 13.52 -15.47
C PRO A 79 -6.72 13.51 -14.20
N GLU A 80 -8.01 13.77 -14.34
CA GLU A 80 -8.97 13.85 -13.25
C GLU A 80 -9.10 12.51 -12.51
N TYR A 81 -8.99 11.38 -13.22
CA TYR A 81 -9.05 10.07 -12.59
C TYR A 81 -7.82 9.78 -11.73
N LEU A 82 -6.63 10.17 -12.20
CA LEU A 82 -5.39 10.00 -11.45
C LEU A 82 -5.43 10.80 -10.14
N ILE A 83 -5.86 12.07 -10.22
CA ILE A 83 -5.99 12.94 -9.05
C ILE A 83 -7.11 12.47 -8.11
N ALA A 84 -8.24 12.00 -8.64
CA ALA A 84 -9.32 11.47 -7.83
C ALA A 84 -8.89 10.22 -7.04
N ILE A 85 -8.22 9.27 -7.71
CA ILE A 85 -7.67 8.07 -7.05
C ILE A 85 -6.67 8.50 -5.97
N TRP A 86 -5.70 9.36 -6.29
CA TRP A 86 -4.70 9.80 -5.32
C TRP A 86 -5.33 10.49 -4.08
N GLY A 87 -6.39 11.29 -4.29
CA GLY A 87 -7.14 11.93 -3.22
C GLY A 87 -7.94 10.95 -2.34
N LEU A 88 -8.45 9.86 -2.92
CA LEU A 88 -9.18 8.82 -2.20
C LEU A 88 -8.25 7.89 -1.43
N GLU A 89 -7.13 7.50 -2.04
CA GLU A 89 -6.20 6.54 -1.43
C GLU A 89 -5.43 7.13 -0.25
N THR A 90 -4.90 8.35 -0.41
CA THR A 90 -3.95 8.90 0.56
C THR A 90 -4.18 10.35 0.94
N ASN A 91 -5.31 10.92 0.51
CA ASN A 91 -5.57 12.35 0.64
C ASN A 91 -4.36 13.16 0.11
N PHE A 92 -3.95 12.83 -1.10
CA PHE A 92 -2.82 13.45 -1.80
C PHE A 92 -1.48 13.28 -1.07
N GLY A 93 -1.24 12.10 -0.49
CA GLY A 93 0.00 11.75 0.21
C GLY A 93 0.05 12.16 1.68
N THR A 94 -0.98 12.83 2.22
CA THR A 94 -0.98 13.22 3.64
C THR A 94 -1.32 12.06 4.59
N VAL A 95 -1.93 11.00 4.09
CA VAL A 95 -2.31 9.80 4.85
C VAL A 95 -1.89 8.56 4.07
N MET A 96 -0.64 8.13 4.20
CA MET A 96 -0.12 6.93 3.51
C MET A 96 -0.05 5.69 4.42
N GLY A 97 -0.23 5.89 5.72
CA GLY A 97 0.02 4.89 6.74
C GLY A 97 1.49 4.83 7.15
N ASP A 98 1.73 4.42 8.40
CA ASP A 98 3.06 4.42 9.03
C ASP A 98 3.53 3.01 9.40
N PHE A 99 2.80 1.96 8.99
CA PHE A 99 3.20 0.59 9.25
C PHE A 99 4.44 0.24 8.42
N PRO A 100 5.46 -0.39 9.01
CA PRO A 100 6.53 -1.01 8.23
C PRO A 100 5.92 -2.12 7.38
N VAL A 101 5.94 -1.95 6.05
CA VAL A 101 5.25 -2.85 5.12
C VAL A 101 5.86 -4.24 5.20
N SER A 102 7.18 -4.35 5.36
CA SER A 102 7.90 -5.62 5.53
C SER A 102 7.37 -6.41 6.73
N SER A 103 7.31 -5.78 7.92
CA SER A 103 6.75 -6.39 9.13
C SER A 103 5.26 -6.74 8.98
N ALA A 104 4.48 -5.87 8.33
CA ALA A 104 3.05 -6.08 8.12
C ALA A 104 2.74 -7.29 7.22
N VAL A 105 3.36 -7.36 6.02
CA VAL A 105 3.10 -8.47 5.08
C VAL A 105 3.68 -9.78 5.59
N ALA A 106 4.82 -9.76 6.29
CA ALA A 106 5.40 -10.93 6.93
C ALA A 106 4.48 -11.47 8.05
N THR A 107 3.97 -10.57 8.90
CA THR A 107 3.01 -10.93 9.96
C THR A 107 1.75 -11.57 9.38
N LEU A 108 1.21 -11.02 8.30
CA LEU A 108 0.00 -11.56 7.65
C LEU A 108 0.27 -12.88 6.92
N ALA A 109 1.43 -13.03 6.28
CA ALA A 109 1.83 -14.29 5.65
C ALA A 109 1.96 -15.42 6.70
N TYR A 110 2.50 -15.10 7.87
CA TYR A 110 2.61 -16.03 9.00
C TYR A 110 1.25 -16.38 9.62
N GLY A 111 0.38 -15.38 9.82
CA GLY A 111 -0.71 -15.50 10.79
C GLY A 111 -2.12 -15.11 10.35
N SER A 112 -2.33 -14.73 9.08
CA SER A 112 -3.65 -14.29 8.61
C SER A 112 -4.74 -15.36 8.78
N THR A 113 -5.99 -14.90 8.85
CA THR A 113 -7.21 -15.66 9.22
C THR A 113 -7.47 -16.97 8.46
N ASN A 114 -6.88 -17.19 7.28
CA ASN A 114 -6.99 -18.45 6.55
C ASN A 114 -5.81 -18.66 5.57
N ASN A 115 -5.60 -19.92 5.18
CA ASN A 115 -4.52 -20.34 4.29
C ASN A 115 -4.49 -19.59 2.94
N ARG A 116 -5.65 -19.21 2.39
CA ARG A 116 -5.69 -18.47 1.11
C ARG A 116 -5.13 -17.07 1.28
N ARG A 117 -5.48 -16.37 2.37
CA ARG A 117 -4.92 -15.04 2.67
C ARG A 117 -3.43 -15.13 3.03
N GLN A 118 -3.02 -16.12 3.81
CA GLN A 118 -1.60 -16.37 4.10
C GLN A 118 -0.77 -16.50 2.80
N GLN A 119 -1.21 -17.32 1.85
CA GLN A 119 -0.54 -17.47 0.54
C GLN A 119 -0.53 -16.18 -0.29
N MET A 120 -1.63 -15.42 -0.25
CA MET A 120 -1.69 -14.12 -0.90
C MET A 120 -0.65 -13.16 -0.30
N PHE A 121 -0.54 -13.08 1.02
CA PHE A 121 0.43 -12.20 1.69
C PHE A 121 1.87 -12.69 1.55
N LEU A 122 2.10 -13.99 1.48
CA LEU A 122 3.41 -14.55 1.11
C LEU A 122 3.84 -14.06 -0.28
N SER A 123 2.91 -14.00 -1.23
CA SER A 123 3.19 -13.43 -2.56
C SER A 123 3.49 -11.93 -2.52
N GLN A 124 2.87 -11.17 -1.60
CA GLN A 124 3.20 -9.76 -1.38
C GLN A 124 4.58 -9.60 -0.75
N MET A 125 4.95 -10.48 0.19
CA MET A 125 6.25 -10.49 0.85
C MET A 125 7.39 -10.68 -0.18
N TRP A 126 7.29 -11.68 -1.04
CA TRP A 126 8.29 -11.91 -2.10
C TRP A 126 8.30 -10.80 -3.15
N ALA A 127 7.16 -10.22 -3.48
CA ALA A 127 7.13 -9.06 -4.38
C ALA A 127 7.83 -7.85 -3.75
N LEU A 128 7.65 -7.61 -2.44
CA LEU A 128 8.35 -6.56 -1.72
C LEU A 128 9.86 -6.79 -1.68
N GLU A 129 10.29 -8.02 -1.44
CA GLU A 129 11.72 -8.41 -1.50
C GLU A 129 12.34 -8.07 -2.86
N ALA A 130 11.64 -8.38 -3.95
CA ALA A 130 12.08 -8.04 -5.30
C ALA A 130 12.17 -6.52 -5.53
N ILE A 131 11.21 -5.74 -5.01
CA ILE A 131 11.19 -4.28 -5.12
C ILE A 131 12.38 -3.66 -4.37
N ILE A 132 12.64 -4.15 -3.15
CA ILE A 132 13.76 -3.69 -2.31
C ILE A 132 15.09 -4.05 -2.98
N SER A 133 15.21 -5.27 -3.49
CA SER A 133 16.41 -5.73 -4.20
C SER A 133 16.68 -4.93 -5.48
N ALA A 134 15.63 -4.46 -6.15
CA ALA A 134 15.74 -3.57 -7.32
C ALA A 134 16.10 -2.11 -6.95
N GLY A 135 16.14 -1.76 -5.65
CA GLY A 135 16.48 -0.43 -5.17
C GLY A 135 15.36 0.60 -5.33
N ALA A 136 14.13 0.17 -5.61
CA ALA A 136 13.00 1.09 -5.80
C ALA A 136 12.50 1.70 -4.47
N VAL A 137 12.70 1.00 -3.36
CA VAL A 137 12.50 1.50 -1.99
C VAL A 137 13.48 0.80 -1.05
N SER A 138 13.93 1.47 0.00
CA SER A 138 14.74 0.82 1.03
C SER A 138 13.87 -0.05 1.95
N PHE A 139 14.47 -1.05 2.59
CA PHE A 139 13.75 -1.96 3.50
C PHE A 139 13.02 -1.23 4.63
N HIS A 140 13.64 -0.19 5.19
CA HIS A 140 13.10 0.57 6.33
C HIS A 140 12.17 1.72 5.91
N ASP A 141 12.29 2.19 4.66
CA ASP A 141 11.44 3.28 4.15
C ASP A 141 10.12 2.77 3.53
N ALA A 142 9.99 1.46 3.33
CA ALA A 142 8.76 0.83 2.88
C ALA A 142 7.66 0.96 3.95
N LYS A 143 6.91 2.07 3.89
CA LYS A 143 5.78 2.38 4.79
C LYS A 143 4.44 2.36 4.06
N GLY A 144 3.39 2.03 4.80
CA GLY A 144 2.07 1.87 4.22
C GLY A 144 0.97 1.57 5.24
N SER A 145 -0.13 1.04 4.70
CA SER A 145 -1.22 0.53 5.52
C SER A 145 -0.82 -0.74 6.27
N TRP A 146 -1.58 -1.08 7.31
CA TRP A 146 -1.42 -2.33 8.05
C TRP A 146 -1.55 -3.59 7.18
N ALA A 147 -2.20 -3.48 6.02
CA ALA A 147 -2.37 -4.59 5.08
C ALA A 147 -1.24 -4.66 4.03
N GLY A 148 -0.26 -3.75 4.09
CA GLY A 148 0.88 -3.72 3.18
C GLY A 148 0.67 -2.91 1.90
N ALA A 149 -0.39 -2.11 1.80
CA ALA A 149 -0.56 -1.16 0.70
C ALA A 149 0.39 0.04 0.87
N MET A 150 1.16 0.37 -0.16
CA MET A 150 2.37 1.22 -0.01
C MET A 150 2.20 2.63 -0.58
N GLY A 151 2.78 3.61 0.13
CA GLY A 151 3.02 4.97 -0.38
C GLY A 151 1.78 5.70 -0.90
N HIS A 152 1.99 6.59 -1.88
CA HIS A 152 0.98 7.49 -2.43
C HIS A 152 -0.19 6.77 -3.12
N THR A 153 0.08 5.63 -3.76
CA THR A 153 -0.90 4.91 -4.59
C THR A 153 -1.63 3.82 -3.82
N GLN A 154 -1.19 3.48 -2.61
CA GLN A 154 -1.67 2.32 -1.86
C GLN A 154 -1.61 1.03 -2.70
N PHE A 155 -0.62 0.91 -3.59
CA PHE A 155 -0.38 -0.33 -4.29
C PHE A 155 0.13 -1.40 -3.33
N MET A 156 -0.47 -2.59 -3.43
CA MET A 156 0.13 -3.79 -2.85
C MET A 156 1.46 -4.08 -3.56
N PRO A 157 2.44 -4.74 -2.90
CA PRO A 157 3.75 -5.01 -3.48
C PRO A 157 3.71 -5.68 -4.86
N THR A 158 2.84 -6.66 -5.06
CA THR A 158 2.66 -7.30 -6.38
C THR A 158 2.21 -6.29 -7.45
N THR A 159 1.22 -5.44 -7.14
CA THR A 159 0.77 -4.38 -8.06
C THR A 159 1.87 -3.38 -8.36
N TYR A 160 2.66 -2.98 -7.35
CA TYR A 160 3.79 -2.09 -7.56
C TYR A 160 4.82 -2.74 -8.51
N ARG A 161 5.25 -3.97 -8.22
CA ARG A 161 6.22 -4.69 -9.05
C ARG A 161 5.76 -4.81 -10.51
N ASP A 162 4.47 -5.07 -10.72
CA ASP A 162 3.93 -5.38 -12.04
C ASP A 162 3.56 -4.12 -12.85
N TYR A 163 3.19 -3.01 -12.19
CA TYR A 163 2.63 -1.83 -12.86
C TYR A 163 3.28 -0.49 -12.52
N ALA A 164 4.10 -0.39 -11.48
CA ALA A 164 4.80 0.86 -11.18
C ALA A 164 5.78 1.19 -12.30
N VAL A 165 5.86 2.48 -12.63
CA VAL A 165 6.77 3.00 -13.65
C VAL A 165 7.62 4.08 -13.03
N SER A 166 8.91 4.13 -13.39
CA SER A 166 9.67 5.37 -13.19
C SER A 166 9.12 6.43 -14.14
N PHE A 167 8.78 7.59 -13.59
CA PHE A 167 8.39 8.78 -14.33
C PHE A 167 9.44 9.86 -14.05
N ASP A 168 10.65 9.64 -14.55
CA ASP A 168 11.71 10.65 -14.52
C ASP A 168 11.61 11.57 -15.74
N ARG A 169 11.91 12.86 -15.54
CA ARG A 169 12.03 13.85 -16.62
C ARG A 169 13.44 13.88 -17.26
N THR A 170 14.33 12.96 -16.87
CA THR A 170 15.75 12.93 -17.29
C THR A 170 16.02 11.86 -18.33
#